data_AF-M0MBU8-F1
#
_entry.id   AF-M0MBU8-F1
#
_cell.length_a   1.000
_cell.length_b   1.000
_cell.length_c   1.000
_cell.angle_alpha   90.00
_cell.angle_beta   90.00
_cell.angle_gamma   90.00
#
_symmetry.space_group_name_H-M   'P 1'
#
loop_
_entity.id
_entity.type
_entity.pdbx_description
1 polymer ?
#
loop_
_entity_poly.entity_id
_entity_poly.type
_entity_poly.pdbx_seq_one_letter_code
_entity_poly.pdbx_strand_id
1 'polypeptide(L)'
;MPTPSGDSVAATRHRTCGRSGPIGGRWVQGVAASRTAVPIDVHQLDDGAWISVNDTREVNVGDLWWLARHDFCACEMADFLAEGFVEVGVDPPVIEARIAGQCIACGASGVTGWLTVGRVSDGEFYSVVPESVHVPRRRTRLARSE
;
A
#
# COMPACT_ATOMS: atom_id res chain seq x y z
N MET A 1 60.59 3.56 -7.23
CA MET A 1 59.35 2.78 -7.03
C MET A 1 58.92 2.96 -5.57
N PRO A 2 57.61 3.05 -5.27
CA PRO A 2 56.76 4.25 -5.30
C PRO A 2 56.58 4.93 -3.92
N THR A 3 56.07 6.17 -3.96
CA THR A 3 55.52 6.97 -2.86
C THR A 3 54.20 6.42 -2.32
N PRO A 4 53.77 6.87 -1.13
CA PRO A 4 52.39 7.33 -1.02
C PRO A 4 52.30 8.73 -0.42
N SER A 5 51.82 9.65 -1.26
CA SER A 5 51.17 10.91 -0.90
C SER A 5 49.82 10.61 -0.26
N GLY A 6 49.54 11.23 0.89
CA GLY A 6 48.25 11.19 1.58
C GLY A 6 47.85 12.61 1.96
N ASP A 7 47.43 13.39 0.98
CA ASP A 7 46.84 14.70 1.19
C ASP A 7 45.50 14.54 1.92
N SER A 8 45.41 15.10 3.13
CA SER A 8 44.16 15.26 3.86
C SER A 8 43.36 16.40 3.24
N VAL A 9 42.35 16.07 2.43
CA VAL A 9 41.37 17.05 1.97
C VAL A 9 40.34 17.27 3.05
N ALA A 10 40.38 18.45 3.65
CA ALA A 10 39.37 18.98 4.53
C ALA A 10 38.01 19.05 3.80
N ALA A 11 37.01 18.32 4.30
CA ALA A 11 35.64 18.44 3.83
C ALA A 11 35.03 19.75 4.37
N THR A 12 35.13 20.81 3.58
CA THR A 12 34.37 22.05 3.76
C THR A 12 32.88 21.75 3.70
N ARG A 13 32.19 21.80 4.85
CA ARG A 13 30.73 21.81 4.90
C ARG A 13 30.24 23.23 4.64
N HIS A 14 29.73 23.47 3.44
CA HIS A 14 28.85 24.59 3.16
C HIS A 14 27.67 24.14 2.31
N ARG A 15 26.53 24.80 2.62
CA ARG A 15 25.22 24.79 1.95
C ARG A 15 24.30 23.62 2.36
N THR A 16 23.00 23.79 2.56
CA THR A 16 22.09 24.96 2.48
C THR A 16 20.78 24.50 3.12
N CYS A 17 20.09 25.41 3.81
CA CYS A 17 18.70 25.24 4.17
C CYS A 17 17.83 25.33 2.89
N GLY A 18 16.93 24.36 2.69
CA GLY A 18 15.83 24.44 1.73
C GLY A 18 15.97 23.63 0.43
N ARG A 19 15.24 22.51 0.35
CA ARG A 19 14.15 22.24 -0.62
C ARG A 19 13.78 20.75 -0.54
N SER A 20 12.49 20.49 -0.31
CA SER A 20 11.81 19.20 -0.25
C SER A 20 12.17 18.27 -1.42
N GLY A 21 12.70 17.09 -1.09
CA GLY A 21 12.89 15.94 -1.98
C GLY A 21 11.79 14.89 -1.77
N PRO A 22 11.67 13.89 -2.66
CA PRO A 22 10.43 13.14 -2.87
C PRO A 22 10.18 12.13 -1.74
N ILE A 23 8.93 12.11 -1.29
CA ILE A 23 8.34 11.08 -0.42
C ILE A 23 8.50 9.73 -1.12
N GLY A 24 9.18 8.80 -0.45
CA GLY A 24 9.61 7.50 -0.98
C GLY A 24 8.48 6.49 -1.15
N GLY A 25 7.44 6.84 -1.89
CA GLY A 25 6.39 5.90 -2.30
C GLY A 25 6.92 4.93 -3.36
N ARG A 26 6.60 3.64 -3.22
CA ARG A 26 6.83 2.65 -4.26
C ARG A 26 5.77 2.85 -5.35
N TRP A 27 6.20 3.27 -6.54
CA TRP A 27 5.34 3.45 -7.70
C TRP A 27 4.86 2.10 -8.24
N VAL A 28 3.55 1.91 -8.31
CA VAL A 28 2.91 0.83 -9.09
C VAL A 28 1.90 1.48 -10.03
N GLN A 29 2.24 1.57 -11.32
CA GLN A 29 1.30 2.05 -12.33
C GLN A 29 0.29 0.93 -12.65
N GLY A 30 -0.98 1.15 -12.31
CA GLY A 30 -2.10 0.29 -12.71
C GLY A 30 -3.03 1.05 -13.65
N VAL A 31 -2.84 0.93 -14.97
CA VAL A 31 -3.75 1.54 -15.94
C VAL A 31 -4.97 0.65 -16.12
N ALA A 32 -6.15 1.13 -15.71
CA ALA A 32 -7.41 0.48 -16.03
C ALA A 32 -7.74 0.66 -17.52
N ALA A 33 -7.24 -0.23 -18.37
CA ALA A 33 -7.40 -0.12 -19.82
C ALA A 33 -8.79 -0.59 -20.29
N SER A 34 -9.76 0.34 -20.31
CA SER A 34 -10.90 0.28 -21.23
C SER A 34 -10.94 1.60 -22.00
N ARG A 35 -11.23 1.58 -23.32
CA ARG A 35 -11.18 2.77 -24.21
C ARG A 35 -12.17 3.90 -23.85
N THR A 36 -12.92 3.74 -22.75
CA THR A 36 -13.88 4.70 -22.21
C THR A 36 -13.67 4.93 -20.69
N ALA A 37 -12.73 4.23 -20.06
CA ALA A 37 -12.44 4.39 -18.63
C ALA A 37 -11.48 5.56 -18.40
N VAL A 38 -11.85 6.47 -17.51
CA VAL A 38 -10.94 7.51 -17.02
C VAL A 38 -9.78 6.79 -16.31
N PRO A 39 -8.52 7.05 -16.71
CA PRO A 39 -7.39 6.45 -16.02
C PRO A 39 -7.37 6.91 -14.57
N ILE A 40 -7.19 5.97 -13.66
CA ILE A 40 -6.99 6.23 -12.23
C ILE A 40 -5.52 6.00 -11.89
N ASP A 41 -4.97 6.84 -11.03
CA ASP A 41 -3.66 6.61 -10.43
C ASP A 41 -3.84 6.09 -9.00
N VAL A 42 -3.13 5.02 -8.65
CA VAL A 42 -3.23 4.36 -7.33
C VAL A 42 -1.85 4.04 -6.81
N HIS A 43 -1.51 4.52 -5.62
CA HIS A 43 -0.20 4.27 -5.01
C HIS A 43 -0.25 4.28 -3.48
N GLN A 44 0.76 3.66 -2.86
CA GLN A 44 0.96 3.75 -1.41
C GLN A 44 1.68 5.06 -1.06
N LEU A 45 1.27 5.67 0.07
CA LEU A 45 1.89 6.85 0.64
C LEU A 45 2.34 6.59 2.08
N ASP A 46 3.23 7.46 2.57
CA ASP A 46 3.65 7.55 3.97
C ASP A 46 4.06 6.19 4.56
N ASP A 47 5.01 5.53 3.90
CA ASP A 47 5.53 4.20 4.27
C ASP A 47 4.44 3.12 4.43
N GLY A 48 3.37 3.23 3.64
CA GLY A 48 2.25 2.30 3.65
C GLY A 48 1.15 2.66 4.66
N ALA A 49 1.16 3.87 5.24
CA ALA A 49 0.07 4.31 6.11
C ALA A 49 -1.21 4.69 5.32
N TRP A 50 -1.08 4.99 4.02
CA TRP A 50 -2.20 5.41 3.18
C TRP A 50 -2.18 4.77 1.78
N ILE A 51 -3.37 4.54 1.23
CA ILE A 51 -3.59 4.38 -0.20
C ILE A 51 -4.11 5.70 -0.76
N SER A 52 -3.42 6.18 -1.79
CA SER A 52 -3.81 7.33 -2.57
C SER A 52 -4.54 6.89 -3.83
N VAL A 53 -5.63 7.56 -4.18
CA VAL A 53 -6.27 7.45 -5.49
C VAL A 53 -6.39 8.84 -6.08
N ASN A 54 -5.89 9.03 -7.30
CA ASN A 54 -5.87 10.33 -7.98
C ASN A 54 -5.31 11.46 -7.08
N ASP A 55 -4.16 11.19 -6.45
CA ASP A 55 -3.44 12.09 -5.54
C ASP A 55 -4.19 12.49 -4.26
N THR A 56 -5.30 11.80 -3.94
CA THR A 56 -6.07 12.01 -2.71
C THR A 56 -5.88 10.82 -1.76
N ARG A 57 -5.67 11.09 -0.47
CA ARG A 57 -5.59 10.07 0.58
C ARG A 57 -6.98 9.49 0.85
N GLU A 58 -7.21 8.26 0.41
CA GLU A 58 -8.54 7.64 0.45
C GLU A 58 -8.70 6.55 1.52
N VAL A 59 -7.67 5.74 1.74
CA VAL A 59 -7.74 4.61 2.70
C VAL A 59 -6.55 4.67 3.65
N ASN A 60 -6.81 4.72 4.95
CA ASN A 60 -5.79 4.70 6.00
C ASN A 60 -5.61 3.31 6.63
N VAL A 61 -4.47 3.17 7.31
CA VAL A 61 -4.29 2.17 8.37
C VAL A 61 -4.89 2.67 9.69
N GLY A 62 -5.07 1.78 10.66
CA GLY A 62 -5.61 2.09 11.99
C GLY A 62 -7.06 1.70 12.19
N ASP A 63 -7.78 1.38 11.11
CA ASP A 63 -9.14 0.86 11.20
C ASP A 63 -9.15 -0.63 11.56
N LEU A 64 -10.26 -1.04 12.17
CA LEU A 64 -10.55 -2.43 12.50
C LEU A 64 -11.34 -3.07 11.34
N TRP A 65 -10.83 -4.20 10.87
CA TRP A 65 -11.41 -4.97 9.78
C TRP A 65 -11.94 -6.30 10.28
N TRP A 66 -13.14 -6.68 9.86
CA TRP A 66 -13.70 -8.00 10.14
C TRP A 66 -13.39 -8.98 9.03
N LEU A 67 -12.42 -9.86 9.28
CA LEU A 67 -12.00 -10.84 8.29
C LEU A 67 -12.74 -12.16 8.54
N ALA A 68 -13.37 -12.69 7.52
CA ALA A 68 -13.94 -14.04 7.50
C ALA A 68 -13.20 -14.94 6.51
N ARG A 69 -13.22 -16.25 6.74
CA ARG A 69 -12.64 -17.27 5.83
C ARG A 69 -11.19 -16.94 5.44
N HIS A 70 -10.38 -16.58 6.43
CA HIS A 70 -9.00 -16.16 6.24
C HIS A 70 -8.01 -17.24 6.66
N ASP A 71 -6.81 -17.18 6.10
CA ASP A 71 -5.65 -17.96 6.55
C ASP A 71 -4.76 -17.18 7.55
N PHE A 72 -5.21 -16.01 8.02
CA PHE A 72 -4.41 -15.08 8.83
C PHE A 72 -4.11 -15.61 10.24
N CYS A 73 -5.13 -16.11 10.93
CA CYS A 73 -5.00 -16.73 12.26
C CYS A 73 -6.07 -17.83 12.43
N ALA A 74 -6.09 -18.48 13.60
CA ALA A 74 -7.02 -19.56 13.91
C ALA A 74 -8.42 -19.12 14.34
N CYS A 75 -8.68 -17.80 14.45
CA CYS A 75 -10.02 -17.29 14.72
C CYS A 75 -10.95 -17.58 13.53
N GLU A 76 -12.22 -17.91 13.80
CA GLU A 76 -13.23 -18.06 12.74
C GLU A 76 -13.47 -16.73 12.01
N MET A 77 -13.49 -15.65 12.79
CA MET A 77 -13.53 -14.27 12.33
C MET A 77 -12.45 -13.50 13.09
N ALA A 78 -11.60 -12.75 12.38
CA ALA A 78 -10.56 -11.93 12.99
C ALA A 78 -10.98 -10.47 13.06
N ASP A 79 -10.89 -9.90 14.27
CA ASP A 79 -10.87 -8.45 14.51
C ASP A 79 -9.46 -7.92 14.18
N PHE A 80 -9.23 -7.61 12.91
CA PHE A 80 -7.92 -7.28 12.38
C PHE A 80 -7.66 -5.76 12.42
N LEU A 81 -6.74 -5.32 13.25
CA LEU A 81 -6.23 -3.95 13.24
C LEU A 81 -5.22 -3.79 12.10
N ALA A 82 -5.54 -2.93 11.13
CA ALA A 82 -4.64 -2.62 10.03
C ALA A 82 -3.50 -1.69 10.50
N GLU A 83 -2.25 -2.05 10.20
CA GLU A 83 -1.07 -1.29 10.65
C GLU A 83 -0.22 -0.76 9.47
N GLY A 84 -0.27 -1.41 8.30
CA GLY A 84 0.54 -1.03 7.15
C GLY A 84 0.07 -1.68 5.85
N PHE A 85 -0.07 -0.92 4.77
CA PHE A 85 -0.25 -1.46 3.42
C PHE A 85 1.10 -1.98 2.89
N VAL A 86 1.17 -3.29 2.65
CA VAL A 86 2.39 -3.97 2.17
C VAL A 86 2.44 -3.99 0.65
N GLU A 87 1.29 -4.17 0.01
CA GLU A 87 1.18 -4.25 -1.45
C GLU A 87 -0.17 -3.70 -1.90
N VAL A 88 -0.21 -2.96 -3.01
CA VAL A 88 -1.46 -2.50 -3.65
C VAL A 88 -1.52 -3.03 -5.07
N GLY A 89 -2.70 -3.50 -5.48
CA GLY A 89 -2.98 -4.04 -6.78
C GLY A 89 -4.26 -3.46 -7.34
N VAL A 90 -4.24 -3.13 -8.63
CA VAL A 90 -5.43 -2.70 -9.36
C VAL A 90 -5.84 -3.83 -10.31
N ASP A 91 -7.03 -4.39 -10.10
CA ASP A 91 -7.70 -5.29 -11.05
C ASP A 91 -9.07 -4.69 -11.38
N PRO A 92 -9.13 -3.80 -12.38
CA PRO A 92 -10.30 -2.96 -12.61
C PRO A 92 -11.61 -3.76 -12.69
N PRO A 93 -12.68 -3.30 -12.02
CA PRO A 93 -12.80 -2.01 -11.32
C PRO A 93 -12.28 -2.02 -9.88
N VAL A 94 -11.70 -3.12 -9.39
CA VAL A 94 -11.37 -3.35 -7.99
C VAL A 94 -9.95 -2.87 -7.67
N ILE A 95 -9.80 -2.22 -6.52
CA ILE A 95 -8.50 -1.96 -5.91
C ILE A 95 -8.37 -2.90 -4.71
N GLU A 96 -7.28 -3.65 -4.69
CA GLU A 96 -6.96 -4.61 -3.64
C GLU A 96 -5.65 -4.25 -2.95
N ALA A 97 -5.51 -4.63 -1.69
CA ALA A 97 -4.27 -4.48 -0.94
C ALA A 97 -3.98 -5.70 -0.08
N ARG A 98 -2.70 -5.90 0.21
CA ARG A 98 -2.23 -6.77 1.29
C ARG A 98 -1.83 -5.89 2.45
N ILE A 99 -2.32 -6.24 3.64
CA ILE A 99 -2.25 -5.38 4.82
C ILE A 99 -1.51 -6.13 5.92
N ALA A 100 -0.46 -5.53 6.46
CA ALA A 100 0.17 -5.96 7.70
C ALA A 100 -0.64 -5.46 8.89
N GLY A 101 -0.74 -6.29 9.93
CA GLY A 101 -1.46 -5.92 11.13
C GLY A 101 -1.56 -7.06 12.14
N GLN A 102 -2.51 -6.91 13.08
CA GLN A 102 -2.70 -7.82 14.19
C GLN A 102 -4.19 -8.14 14.41
N CYS A 103 -4.51 -9.40 14.72
CA CYS A 103 -5.81 -9.74 15.27
C CYS A 103 -5.85 -9.35 16.75
N ILE A 104 -6.73 -8.42 17.14
CA ILE A 104 -6.81 -7.95 18.53
C ILE A 104 -7.42 -8.98 19.47
N ALA A 105 -8.15 -9.96 18.93
CA ALA A 105 -8.79 -11.01 19.73
C ALA A 105 -7.79 -12.07 20.22
N CYS A 106 -6.85 -12.50 19.36
CA CYS A 106 -5.88 -13.57 19.69
C CYS A 106 -4.42 -13.11 19.72
N GLY A 107 -4.13 -11.87 19.30
CA GLY A 107 -2.79 -11.28 19.28
C GLY A 107 -1.90 -11.71 18.10
N ALA A 108 -2.39 -12.54 17.18
CA ALA A 108 -1.61 -12.96 16.01
C ALA A 108 -1.31 -11.79 15.07
N SER A 109 -0.04 -11.65 14.67
CA SER A 109 0.41 -10.64 13.69
C SER A 109 0.81 -11.29 12.37
N GLY A 110 0.63 -10.58 11.27
CA GLY A 110 1.00 -11.08 9.95
C GLY A 110 0.60 -10.15 8.82
N VAL A 111 0.59 -10.69 7.59
CA VAL A 111 0.10 -9.99 6.40
C VAL A 111 -1.09 -10.75 5.84
N THR A 112 -2.16 -10.04 5.52
CA THR A 112 -3.37 -10.62 4.93
C THR A 112 -3.12 -11.16 3.51
N GLY A 113 -4.08 -11.95 3.03
CA GLY A 113 -4.27 -12.12 1.59
C GLY A 113 -4.66 -10.80 0.91
N TRP A 114 -5.09 -10.87 -0.35
CA TRP A 114 -5.61 -9.71 -1.05
C TRP A 114 -6.99 -9.35 -0.53
N LEU A 115 -7.14 -8.13 -0.03
CA LEU A 115 -8.37 -7.55 0.45
C LEU A 115 -8.80 -6.44 -0.50
N THR A 116 -10.06 -6.48 -0.91
CA THR A 116 -10.66 -5.33 -1.60
C THR A 116 -10.71 -4.15 -0.66
N VAL A 117 -10.06 -3.05 -1.04
CA VAL A 117 -10.07 -1.77 -0.28
C VAL A 117 -11.05 -0.77 -0.89
N GLY A 118 -11.44 -0.99 -2.14
CA GLY A 118 -12.46 -0.21 -2.80
C GLY A 118 -12.62 -0.59 -4.26
N ARG A 119 -13.43 0.19 -4.96
CA ARG A 119 -13.66 0.05 -6.39
C ARG A 119 -13.70 1.42 -7.05
N VAL A 120 -13.48 1.43 -8.35
CA VAL A 120 -13.66 2.62 -9.18
C VAL A 120 -14.86 2.45 -10.10
N SER A 121 -15.72 3.45 -10.12
CA SER A 121 -16.82 3.59 -11.09
C SER A 121 -16.80 5.00 -11.64
N ASP A 122 -16.86 5.15 -12.96
CA ASP A 122 -16.98 6.45 -13.61
C ASP A 122 -15.86 7.46 -13.24
N GLY A 123 -14.66 6.95 -12.93
CA GLY A 123 -13.51 7.76 -12.52
C GLY A 123 -13.47 8.11 -11.03
N GLU A 124 -14.52 7.77 -10.28
CA GLU A 124 -14.65 8.02 -8.85
C GLU A 124 -14.29 6.77 -8.03
N PHE A 125 -13.59 6.98 -6.92
CA PHE A 125 -13.25 5.93 -5.98
C PHE A 125 -14.35 5.76 -4.92
N TYR A 126 -14.63 4.50 -4.60
CA TYR A 126 -15.55 4.12 -3.53
C TYR A 126 -14.84 3.13 -2.62
N SER A 127 -14.52 3.57 -1.39
CA SER A 127 -13.95 2.72 -0.36
C SER A 127 -14.95 1.66 0.09
N VAL A 128 -14.41 0.54 0.55
CA VAL A 128 -15.21 -0.38 1.38
C VAL A 128 -15.35 0.18 2.79
N VAL A 129 -16.34 -0.31 3.53
CA VAL A 129 -16.49 -0.04 4.96
C VAL A 129 -15.64 -1.07 5.72
N PRO A 130 -14.55 -0.69 6.42
CA PRO A 130 -13.68 -1.63 7.13
C PRO A 130 -14.43 -2.54 8.12
N GLU A 131 -15.43 -2.00 8.80
CA GLU A 131 -16.26 -2.70 9.79
C GLU A 131 -17.27 -3.67 9.18
N SER A 132 -17.36 -3.75 7.85
CA SER A 132 -18.11 -4.80 7.17
C SER A 132 -17.31 -6.11 7.12
N VAL A 133 -17.96 -7.21 6.72
CA VAL A 133 -17.29 -8.51 6.62
C VAL A 133 -16.50 -8.60 5.31
N HIS A 134 -15.20 -8.85 5.43
CA HIS A 134 -14.27 -8.99 4.31
C HIS A 134 -13.70 -10.40 4.23
N VAL A 135 -13.42 -10.86 3.02
CA VAL A 135 -12.83 -12.18 2.79
C VAL A 135 -11.52 -12.00 2.02
N PRO A 136 -10.36 -12.10 2.68
CA PRO A 136 -9.07 -12.09 1.99
C PRO A 136 -8.99 -13.23 0.97
N ARG A 137 -8.53 -12.93 -0.24
CA ARG A 137 -8.36 -13.91 -1.33
C ARG A 137 -6.88 -14.14 -1.60
N ARG A 138 -6.55 -15.33 -2.09
CA ARG A 138 -5.28 -15.52 -2.82
C ARG A 138 -5.45 -14.87 -4.20
N ARG A 139 -4.46 -14.11 -4.66
CA ARG A 139 -4.53 -13.50 -5.99
C ARG A 139 -4.56 -14.61 -7.03
N THR A 140 -5.60 -14.64 -7.84
CA THR A 140 -5.76 -15.63 -8.92
C THR A 140 -5.25 -15.12 -10.25
N ARG A 141 -5.05 -13.81 -10.38
CA ARG A 141 -4.54 -13.15 -11.59
C ARG A 141 -3.29 -12.34 -11.21
N LEU A 142 -2.13 -12.75 -11.74
CA LEU A 142 -0.91 -11.94 -11.66
C LEU A 142 -1.16 -10.65 -12.43
N ALA A 143 -0.88 -9.50 -11.81
CA ALA A 143 -0.83 -8.24 -12.54
C ALA A 143 0.21 -8.40 -13.66
N ARG A 144 -0.19 -8.11 -14.90
CA ARG A 144 0.76 -7.98 -15.99
C ARG A 144 1.47 -6.64 -15.77
N SER A 145 2.64 -6.68 -15.15
CA SER A 145 3.57 -5.56 -15.21
C SER A 145 4.01 -5.43 -16.67
N GLU A 146 3.64 -4.33 -17.34
CA GLU A 146 4.31 -3.91 -18.58
C GLU A 146 5.48 -2.98 -18.24
#